data_AF-A0A432UQG6-F1
#
_entry.id   AF-A0A432UQG6-F1
#
_cell.length_a   1.000
_cell.length_b   1.000
_cell.length_c   1.000
_cell.angle_alpha   90.00
_cell.angle_beta   90.00
_cell.angle_gamma   90.00
#
_symmetry.space_group_name_H-M   'P 1'
#
loop_
_entity.id
_entity.type
_entity.pdbx_description
1 polymer ?
#
loop_
_entity_poly.entity_id
_entity_poly.type
_entity_poly.pdbx_seq_one_letter_code
_entity_poly.pdbx_strand_id
1 'polypeptide(L)'
;MTFPSTVIFLVLGLFIPSLGSASSTDISIKGKLSIDPDNISGMVITENFMALATDEGTAIQVLARQGNEFRALPGNKITLAPGKDELDIEGLAWQAPYLYAVGSHAKKRKKIKSDASNKQNIKRLTLIHDEPARNQLFQIQLDNRLNARQIKAFSLMPIIQDTPILEPFTALPGKENGIDIEGIAVSENHLYIGFRGPVLRGDLVPILKLTLKEKKFAIQNPKLKLVNLEGLGIRDMVAFEDKLYLLSGPINNIPNIYHVHAWNGKTHLTPLPY
;
A
#
# COMPACT_ATOMS: atom_id res chain seq x y z
N MET A 1 50.39 -42.55 35.52
CA MET A 1 51.07 -41.32 35.05
C MET A 1 51.75 -41.65 33.74
N THR A 2 51.16 -41.23 32.63
CA THR A 2 51.65 -41.42 31.26
C THR A 2 50.96 -40.36 30.39
N PHE A 3 51.73 -39.44 29.80
CA PHE A 3 51.27 -38.68 28.65
C PHE A 3 51.36 -39.55 27.40
N PRO A 4 50.51 -39.29 26.39
CA PRO A 4 51.07 -39.19 25.04
C PRO A 4 50.51 -38.00 24.23
N SER A 5 51.48 -37.23 23.74
CA SER A 5 51.69 -36.81 22.35
C SER A 5 50.49 -36.52 21.43
N THR A 6 50.43 -35.24 21.06
CA THR A 6 49.74 -34.63 19.93
C THR A 6 50.05 -35.31 18.59
N VAL A 7 49.01 -35.57 17.79
CA VAL A 7 49.10 -35.78 16.34
C VAL A 7 48.14 -34.78 15.68
N ILE A 8 48.68 -33.80 14.97
CA ILE A 8 47.92 -32.87 14.13
C ILE A 8 47.87 -33.50 12.73
N PHE A 9 46.68 -33.92 12.30
CA PHE A 9 46.41 -34.24 10.90
C PHE A 9 45.95 -32.97 10.18
N LEU A 10 46.78 -32.46 9.28
CA LEU A 10 46.43 -31.39 8.35
C LEU A 10 45.71 -32.02 7.16
N VAL A 11 44.37 -31.97 7.12
CA VAL A 11 43.59 -32.39 5.96
C VAL A 11 43.49 -31.19 5.02
N LEU A 12 44.23 -31.23 3.91
CA LEU A 12 44.09 -30.29 2.80
C LEU A 12 42.76 -30.60 2.08
N GLY A 13 41.71 -29.88 2.43
CA GLY A 13 40.44 -29.92 1.70
C GLY A 13 40.60 -29.18 0.37
N LEU A 14 40.73 -29.92 -0.73
CA LEU A 14 40.59 -29.41 -2.09
C LEU A 14 39.16 -28.88 -2.27
N PHE A 15 38.99 -27.56 -2.21
CA PHE A 15 37.77 -26.89 -2.63
C PHE A 15 37.63 -27.03 -4.15
N ILE A 16 36.72 -27.89 -4.59
CA ILE A 16 36.16 -27.81 -5.94
C ILE A 16 35.03 -26.78 -5.83
N PRO A 17 35.13 -25.57 -6.42
CA PRO A 17 33.97 -24.71 -6.47
C PRO A 17 32.97 -25.37 -7.42
N SER A 18 31.86 -25.87 -6.88
CA SER A 18 30.69 -26.17 -7.70
C SER A 18 30.32 -24.87 -8.39
N LEU A 19 30.44 -24.83 -9.72
CA LEU A 19 29.72 -23.85 -10.54
C LEU A 19 28.23 -24.18 -10.42
N GLY A 20 27.63 -23.78 -9.30
CA GLY A 20 26.20 -23.59 -9.22
C GLY A 20 25.89 -22.38 -10.09
N SER A 21 25.34 -22.61 -11.27
CA SER A 21 24.67 -21.56 -12.01
C SER A 21 23.56 -21.02 -11.11
N ALA A 22 23.79 -19.88 -10.47
CA ALA A 22 22.69 -19.07 -9.98
C ALA A 22 21.90 -18.65 -11.22
N SER A 23 20.83 -19.38 -11.52
CA SER A 23 19.79 -18.85 -12.39
C SER A 23 19.30 -17.58 -11.70
N SER A 24 19.63 -16.41 -12.24
CA SER A 24 19.14 -15.17 -11.67
C SER A 24 17.62 -15.18 -11.81
N THR A 25 16.94 -15.32 -10.68
CA THR A 25 15.49 -15.13 -10.55
C THR A 25 15.13 -13.64 -10.56
N ASP A 26 15.97 -12.80 -11.17
CA ASP A 26 15.84 -11.36 -11.15
C ASP A 26 14.63 -10.96 -11.99
N ILE A 27 13.57 -10.57 -11.30
CA ILE A 27 12.42 -9.92 -11.89
C ILE A 27 12.85 -8.51 -12.26
N SER A 28 12.61 -8.10 -13.52
CA SER A 28 12.92 -6.74 -13.97
C SER A 28 11.79 -6.11 -14.77
N ILE A 29 11.71 -4.78 -14.73
CA ILE A 29 10.82 -3.99 -15.59
C ILE A 29 11.62 -3.55 -16.82
N LYS A 30 11.09 -3.79 -18.02
CA LYS A 30 11.67 -3.33 -19.29
C LYS A 30 10.75 -2.33 -19.98
N GLY A 31 11.34 -1.26 -20.49
CA GLY A 31 10.63 -0.17 -21.18
C GLY A 31 10.52 1.09 -20.31
N LYS A 32 9.76 2.07 -20.78
CA LYS A 32 9.53 3.34 -20.07
C LYS A 32 8.13 3.34 -19.46
N LEU A 33 8.05 3.62 -18.16
CA LEU A 33 6.77 3.83 -17.50
C LEU A 33 6.03 5.03 -18.10
N SER A 34 4.72 4.89 -18.24
CA SER A 34 3.80 5.91 -18.74
C SER A 34 3.03 6.60 -17.62
N ILE A 35 3.38 6.27 -16.38
CA ILE A 35 3.06 6.93 -15.11
C ILE A 35 4.36 7.51 -14.53
N ASP A 36 4.28 8.23 -13.42
CA ASP A 36 5.47 8.81 -12.76
C ASP A 36 6.40 7.71 -12.21
N PRO A 37 7.62 7.54 -12.74
CA PRO A 37 8.52 6.50 -12.26
C PRO A 37 9.16 6.82 -10.89
N ASP A 38 9.13 8.08 -10.44
CA ASP A 38 9.86 8.53 -9.25
C ASP A 38 9.02 8.44 -7.98
N ASN A 39 7.70 8.33 -8.10
CA ASN A 39 6.77 8.30 -6.97
C ASN A 39 5.82 7.09 -7.02
N ILE A 40 6.39 5.90 -7.15
CA ILE A 40 5.64 4.64 -7.09
C ILE A 40 5.19 4.39 -5.64
N SER A 41 3.89 4.20 -5.48
CA SER A 41 3.21 4.10 -4.17
C SER A 41 2.45 2.79 -3.99
N GLY A 42 2.06 2.12 -5.08
CA GLY A 42 1.32 0.85 -5.01
C GLY A 42 1.77 -0.16 -6.05
N MET A 43 1.79 -1.44 -5.68
CA MET A 43 2.17 -2.52 -6.57
C MET A 43 1.33 -3.79 -6.33
N VAL A 44 0.96 -4.44 -7.43
CA VAL A 44 0.53 -5.84 -7.42
C VAL A 44 1.43 -6.62 -8.35
N ILE A 45 1.81 -7.84 -7.95
CA ILE A 45 2.48 -8.80 -8.82
C ILE A 45 1.69 -10.11 -8.86
N THR A 46 1.58 -10.68 -10.05
CA THR A 46 0.97 -11.99 -10.31
C THR A 46 1.88 -12.80 -11.22
N GLU A 47 1.53 -14.06 -11.46
CA GLU A 47 2.23 -14.90 -12.43
C GLU A 47 2.19 -14.34 -13.87
N ASN A 48 1.21 -13.50 -14.20
CA ASN A 48 0.93 -13.05 -15.57
C ASN A 48 1.21 -11.56 -15.79
N PHE A 49 1.17 -10.74 -14.74
CA PHE A 49 1.34 -9.30 -14.85
C PHE A 49 1.76 -8.65 -13.54
N MET A 50 2.31 -7.44 -13.65
CA MET A 50 2.51 -6.49 -12.55
C MET A 50 1.63 -5.27 -12.79
N ALA A 51 1.02 -4.70 -11.77
CA ALA A 51 0.37 -3.40 -11.84
C ALA A 51 1.08 -2.43 -10.90
N LEU A 52 1.28 -1.20 -11.37
CA LEU A 52 1.93 -0.13 -10.63
C LEU A 52 0.99 1.08 -10.54
N ALA A 53 1.00 1.71 -9.38
CA ALA A 53 0.35 2.98 -9.09
C ALA A 53 1.37 3.99 -8.60
N THR A 54 0.99 5.27 -8.73
CA THR A 54 1.76 6.42 -8.27
C THR A 54 0.86 7.32 -7.44
N ASP A 55 1.46 8.02 -6.49
CA ASP A 55 0.76 9.08 -5.76
C ASP A 55 0.45 10.24 -6.74
N GLU A 56 1.34 10.51 -7.69
CA GLU A 56 1.14 11.52 -8.73
C GLU A 56 0.21 11.06 -9.88
N GLY A 57 -0.64 11.97 -10.37
CA GLY A 57 -1.45 11.77 -11.58
C GLY A 57 -2.76 11.00 -11.41
N THR A 58 -3.27 10.44 -12.51
CA THR A 58 -4.65 9.92 -12.63
C THR A 58 -4.77 8.49 -13.17
N ALA A 59 -3.65 7.77 -13.23
CA ALA A 59 -3.58 6.51 -13.94
C ALA A 59 -2.73 5.48 -13.19
N ILE A 60 -2.97 4.22 -13.52
CA ILE A 60 -2.11 3.09 -13.16
C ILE A 60 -1.52 2.49 -14.44
N GLN A 61 -0.46 1.70 -14.34
CA GLN A 61 0.08 0.97 -15.48
C GLN A 61 0.16 -0.52 -15.19
N VAL A 62 -0.34 -1.33 -16.12
CA VAL A 62 -0.26 -2.78 -16.07
C VAL A 62 0.86 -3.27 -16.99
N LEU A 63 1.66 -4.22 -16.55
CA LEU A 63 2.85 -4.69 -17.23
C LEU A 63 2.68 -6.18 -17.45
N ALA A 64 2.54 -6.62 -18.70
CA ALA A 64 2.44 -8.04 -19.01
C ALA A 64 3.78 -8.73 -18.73
N ARG A 65 3.73 -9.93 -18.15
CA ARG A 65 4.93 -10.76 -17.94
C ARG A 65 5.38 -11.39 -19.26
N GLN A 66 6.68 -11.38 -19.50
CA GLN A 66 7.35 -12.05 -20.62
C GLN A 66 8.63 -12.71 -20.09
N GLY A 67 8.59 -14.02 -19.85
CA GLY A 67 9.68 -14.72 -19.15
C GLY A 67 9.86 -14.15 -17.74
N ASN A 68 11.06 -13.68 -17.41
CA ASN A 68 11.38 -13.06 -16.11
C ASN A 68 11.21 -11.53 -16.10
N GLU A 69 10.65 -10.94 -17.16
CA GLU A 69 10.50 -9.50 -17.30
C GLU A 69 9.03 -9.08 -17.28
N PHE A 70 8.77 -7.84 -16.84
CA PHE A 70 7.49 -7.15 -16.97
C PHE A 70 7.65 -5.99 -17.96
N ARG A 71 6.83 -5.96 -19.02
CA ARG A 71 6.99 -4.96 -20.10
C ARG A 71 6.12 -3.73 -19.90
N ALA A 72 6.78 -2.57 -19.80
CA ALA A 72 6.16 -1.25 -19.80
C ALA A 72 5.95 -0.76 -21.23
N LEU A 73 4.69 -0.81 -21.66
CA LEU A 73 4.24 -0.29 -22.96
C LEU A 73 3.23 0.85 -22.74
N PRO A 74 3.22 1.89 -23.59
CA PRO A 74 2.30 3.01 -23.47
C PRO A 74 0.82 2.62 -23.47
N GLY A 75 0.46 1.60 -24.25
CA GLY A 75 -0.91 1.09 -24.36
C GLY A 75 -1.44 0.44 -23.09
N ASN A 76 -0.58 0.15 -22.11
CA ASN A 76 -0.98 -0.53 -20.89
C ASN A 76 -1.26 0.44 -19.72
N LYS A 77 -1.32 1.74 -20.00
CA LYS A 77 -1.75 2.75 -19.04
C LYS A 77 -3.27 2.77 -18.95
N ILE A 78 -3.80 2.60 -17.75
CA ILE A 78 -5.24 2.68 -17.46
C ILE A 78 -5.51 4.00 -16.74
N THR A 79 -6.17 4.93 -17.42
CA THR A 79 -6.63 6.19 -16.82
C THR A 79 -7.85 5.92 -15.94
N LEU A 80 -7.75 6.24 -14.65
CA LEU A 80 -8.80 5.99 -13.66
C LEU A 80 -9.83 7.12 -13.58
N ALA A 81 -9.39 8.36 -13.78
CA ALA A 81 -10.25 9.54 -13.75
C ALA A 81 -9.92 10.52 -14.89
N PRO A 82 -10.93 11.19 -15.48
CA PRO A 82 -10.69 12.28 -16.41
C PRO A 82 -10.20 13.53 -15.65
N GLY A 83 -9.18 14.22 -16.18
CA GLY A 83 -8.71 15.48 -15.63
C GLY A 83 -7.23 15.49 -15.26
N LYS A 84 -6.84 16.51 -14.50
CA LYS A 84 -5.46 16.75 -14.05
C LYS A 84 -5.29 16.67 -12.53
N ASP A 85 -6.39 16.53 -11.80
CA ASP A 85 -6.34 16.45 -10.34
C ASP A 85 -5.80 15.08 -9.94
N GLU A 86 -4.73 15.11 -9.17
CA GLU A 86 -4.02 13.95 -8.66
C GLU A 86 -4.92 13.06 -7.79
N LEU A 87 -4.88 11.76 -8.03
CA LEU A 87 -5.65 10.76 -7.30
C LEU A 87 -4.94 10.26 -6.03
N ASP A 88 -3.62 10.44 -5.91
CA ASP A 88 -2.85 10.04 -4.72
C ASP A 88 -3.10 8.56 -4.42
N ILE A 89 -2.94 7.70 -5.45
CA ILE A 89 -3.24 6.26 -5.33
C ILE A 89 -2.16 5.63 -4.47
N GLU A 90 -2.49 5.22 -3.25
CA GLU A 90 -1.50 4.71 -2.29
C GLU A 90 -1.49 3.19 -2.17
N GLY A 91 -2.46 2.50 -2.77
CA GLY A 91 -2.55 1.06 -2.61
C GLY A 91 -3.24 0.35 -3.77
N LEU A 92 -2.77 -0.87 -4.07
CA LEU A 92 -3.34 -1.76 -5.07
C LEU A 92 -3.61 -3.14 -4.47
N ALA A 93 -4.72 -3.78 -4.87
CA ALA A 93 -5.03 -5.14 -4.48
C ALA A 93 -5.65 -5.92 -5.65
N TRP A 94 -5.35 -7.21 -5.76
CA TRP A 94 -5.83 -8.02 -6.89
C TRP A 94 -6.58 -9.27 -6.44
N GLN A 95 -7.78 -9.44 -6.99
CA GLN A 95 -8.49 -10.71 -6.99
C GLN A 95 -9.25 -10.83 -8.30
N ALA A 96 -8.87 -11.81 -9.12
CA ALA A 96 -9.41 -11.96 -10.46
C ALA A 96 -10.96 -11.92 -10.49
N PRO A 97 -11.56 -11.20 -11.44
CA PRO A 97 -10.93 -10.42 -12.53
C PRO A 97 -10.66 -8.94 -12.17
N TYR A 98 -10.64 -8.58 -10.89
CA TYR A 98 -10.64 -7.20 -10.42
C TYR A 98 -9.32 -6.76 -9.82
N LEU A 99 -8.78 -5.66 -10.35
CA LEU A 99 -7.77 -4.84 -9.71
C LEU A 99 -8.47 -3.73 -8.93
N TYR A 100 -8.12 -3.57 -7.67
CA TYR A 100 -8.60 -2.50 -6.81
C TYR A 100 -7.50 -1.47 -6.62
N ALA A 101 -7.87 -0.20 -6.54
CA ALA A 101 -6.96 0.90 -6.24
C ALA A 101 -7.63 1.84 -5.25
N VAL A 102 -6.89 2.40 -4.31
CA VAL A 102 -7.42 3.34 -3.31
C VAL A 102 -6.55 4.60 -3.26
N GLY A 103 -7.19 5.76 -3.25
CA GLY A 103 -6.52 7.02 -3.00
C GLY A 103 -6.30 7.26 -1.50
N SER A 104 -5.40 8.17 -1.13
CA SER A 104 -5.02 8.42 0.28
C SER A 104 -6.15 8.90 1.17
N HIS A 105 -7.18 9.53 0.60
CA HIS A 105 -8.22 10.28 1.33
C HIS A 105 -7.68 11.40 2.25
N ALA A 106 -6.41 11.78 2.07
CA ALA A 106 -5.72 12.67 2.99
C ALA A 106 -5.96 14.15 2.66
N LYS A 107 -6.34 14.91 3.69
CA LYS A 107 -6.22 16.37 3.69
C LYS A 107 -4.76 16.79 3.81
N LYS A 108 -4.43 17.98 3.34
CA LYS A 108 -3.07 18.52 3.44
C LYS A 108 -3.02 19.99 3.82
N ARG A 109 -1.89 20.39 4.42
CA ARG A 109 -1.46 21.79 4.46
C ARG A 109 -0.42 22.05 3.39
N LYS A 110 -0.27 23.31 3.00
CA LYS A 110 0.79 23.70 2.07
C LYS A 110 2.16 23.58 2.75
N LYS A 111 3.13 22.98 2.04
CA LYS A 111 4.55 22.95 2.48
C LYS A 111 5.08 24.36 2.73
N ILE A 112 5.96 24.48 3.73
CA ILE A 112 6.77 25.70 3.98
C ILE A 112 7.62 25.99 2.74
N LYS A 113 7.84 27.27 2.46
CA LYS A 113 8.74 27.74 1.41
C LYS A 113 9.95 28.43 2.04
N SER A 114 11.15 28.02 1.65
CA SER A 114 12.41 28.55 2.19
C SER A 114 12.65 30.02 1.83
N ASP A 115 12.08 30.48 0.72
CA ASP A 115 12.16 31.86 0.22
C ASP A 115 11.04 32.77 0.74
N ALA A 116 10.11 32.25 1.54
CA ALA A 116 8.99 33.01 2.11
C ALA A 116 9.27 33.46 3.56
N SER A 117 8.73 34.62 3.93
CA SER A 117 8.78 35.11 5.32
C SER A 117 7.99 34.21 6.28
N ASN A 118 8.32 34.27 7.58
CA ASN A 118 7.58 33.55 8.62
C ASN A 118 6.09 33.85 8.60
N LYS A 119 5.68 35.12 8.40
CA LYS A 119 4.26 35.50 8.30
C LYS A 119 3.56 34.81 7.12
N GLN A 120 4.22 34.72 5.96
CA GLN A 120 3.67 34.02 4.80
C GLN A 120 3.58 32.51 5.05
N ASN A 121 4.61 31.91 5.65
CA ASN A 121 4.62 30.48 5.96
C ASN A 121 3.57 30.11 7.02
N ILE A 122 3.39 30.92 8.06
CA ILE A 122 2.29 30.74 9.03
C ILE A 122 0.94 30.74 8.29
N LYS A 123 0.70 31.70 7.38
CA LYS A 123 -0.53 31.74 6.59
C LYS A 123 -0.73 30.51 5.70
N ARG A 124 0.36 29.95 5.15
CA ARG A 124 0.33 28.69 4.38
C ARG A 124 -0.06 27.49 5.25
N LEU A 125 0.42 27.47 6.49
CA LEU A 125 0.10 26.44 7.48
C LEU A 125 -1.27 26.65 8.14
N THR A 126 -1.88 27.84 8.09
CA THR A 126 -3.20 28.05 8.71
C THR A 126 -4.30 27.25 8.02
N LEU A 127 -4.22 27.11 6.69
CA LEU A 127 -5.29 26.49 5.89
C LEU A 127 -5.08 24.99 5.75
N ILE A 128 -6.16 24.24 5.98
CA ILE A 128 -6.29 22.83 5.61
C ILE A 128 -7.00 22.77 4.26
N HIS A 129 -6.48 21.97 3.35
CA HIS A 129 -7.01 21.78 2.01
C HIS A 129 -7.62 20.38 1.88
N ASP A 130 -8.88 20.33 1.45
CA ASP A 130 -9.55 19.14 0.95
C ASP A 130 -9.04 18.76 -0.44
N GLU A 131 -8.97 17.47 -0.71
CA GLU A 131 -8.55 16.91 -2.00
C GLU A 131 -9.54 15.83 -2.48
N PRO A 132 -10.76 16.21 -2.92
CA PRO A 132 -11.84 15.25 -3.19
C PRO A 132 -11.51 14.21 -4.27
N ALA A 133 -10.59 14.54 -5.19
CA ALA A 133 -10.11 13.61 -6.21
C ALA A 133 -9.40 12.38 -5.61
N ARG A 134 -8.79 12.52 -4.43
CA ARG A 134 -8.09 11.44 -3.70
C ARG A 134 -9.03 10.52 -2.93
N ASN A 135 -10.28 10.93 -2.77
CA ASN A 135 -11.26 10.22 -1.96
C ASN A 135 -11.95 9.10 -2.75
N GLN A 136 -11.19 8.26 -3.46
CA GLN A 136 -11.73 7.25 -4.38
C GLN A 136 -11.24 5.85 -4.03
N LEU A 137 -12.16 4.88 -4.12
CA LEU A 137 -11.87 3.46 -4.19
C LEU A 137 -12.36 2.96 -5.55
N PHE A 138 -11.43 2.40 -6.33
CA PHE A 138 -11.68 1.89 -7.68
C PHE A 138 -11.80 0.36 -7.69
N GLN A 139 -12.68 -0.14 -8.55
CA GLN A 139 -12.67 -1.52 -9.05
C GLN A 139 -12.50 -1.47 -10.56
N ILE A 140 -11.41 -2.06 -11.04
CA ILE A 140 -11.04 -2.15 -12.44
C ILE A 140 -11.16 -3.62 -12.87
N GLN A 141 -12.12 -3.91 -13.74
CA GLN A 141 -12.25 -5.22 -14.36
C GLN A 141 -11.24 -5.35 -15.51
N LEU A 142 -10.29 -6.27 -15.40
CA LEU A 142 -9.34 -6.57 -16.47
C LEU A 142 -9.85 -7.73 -17.32
N ASP A 143 -9.61 -7.66 -18.63
CA ASP A 143 -9.75 -8.82 -19.52
C ASP A 143 -8.48 -9.67 -19.58
N ASN A 144 -8.53 -10.78 -20.32
CA ASN A 144 -7.39 -11.68 -20.53
C ASN A 144 -6.20 -11.03 -21.26
N ARG A 145 -6.39 -9.84 -21.83
CA ARG A 145 -5.35 -9.04 -22.49
C ARG A 145 -4.91 -7.85 -21.62
N LEU A 146 -5.30 -7.84 -20.35
CA LEU A 146 -5.00 -6.82 -19.34
C LEU A 146 -5.56 -5.42 -19.65
N ASN A 147 -6.56 -5.33 -20.53
CA ASN A 147 -7.27 -4.07 -20.77
C ASN A 147 -8.37 -3.88 -19.73
N ALA A 148 -8.55 -2.64 -19.27
CA ALA A 148 -9.69 -2.27 -18.46
C ALA A 148 -10.99 -2.35 -19.28
N ARG A 149 -11.91 -3.22 -18.87
CA ARG A 149 -13.25 -3.36 -19.47
C ARG A 149 -14.29 -2.49 -18.79
N GLN A 150 -14.15 -2.34 -17.48
CA GLN A 150 -15.03 -1.51 -16.68
C GLN A 150 -14.24 -0.95 -15.51
N ILE A 151 -14.39 0.35 -15.27
CA ILE A 151 -13.86 1.03 -14.10
C ILE A 151 -15.07 1.56 -13.35
N LYS A 152 -15.19 1.19 -12.08
CA LYS A 152 -16.16 1.75 -11.14
C LYS A 152 -15.41 2.41 -10.01
N ALA A 153 -15.96 3.49 -9.48
CA ALA A 153 -15.38 4.21 -8.36
C ALA A 153 -16.49 4.67 -7.42
N PHE A 154 -16.18 4.76 -6.13
CA PHE A 154 -16.97 5.50 -5.17
C PHE A 154 -16.06 6.03 -4.05
N SER A 155 -16.55 6.99 -3.28
CA SER A 155 -15.80 7.56 -2.17
C SER A 155 -15.98 6.77 -0.87
N LEU A 156 -14.88 6.56 -0.12
CA LEU A 156 -14.97 6.02 1.23
C LEU A 156 -15.34 7.08 2.28
N MET A 157 -15.32 8.37 1.93
CA MET A 157 -15.60 9.44 2.89
C MET A 157 -16.94 9.31 3.62
N PRO A 158 -18.07 8.95 2.98
CA PRO A 158 -19.31 8.71 3.70
C PRO A 158 -19.18 7.61 4.77
N ILE A 159 -18.49 6.51 4.45
CA ILE A 159 -18.26 5.41 5.41
C ILE A 159 -17.35 5.87 6.56
N ILE A 160 -16.32 6.65 6.25
CA ILE A 160 -15.37 7.19 7.22
C ILE A 160 -16.08 8.19 8.16
N GLN A 161 -16.92 9.07 7.62
CA GLN A 161 -17.70 10.05 8.37
C GLN A 161 -18.80 9.40 9.22
N ASP A 162 -19.41 8.31 8.74
CA ASP A 162 -20.40 7.53 9.50
C ASP A 162 -19.75 6.62 10.55
N THR A 163 -18.41 6.55 10.62
CA THR A 163 -17.69 5.76 11.63
C THR A 163 -17.25 6.64 12.79
N PRO A 164 -17.87 6.55 13.99
CA PRO A 164 -17.66 7.53 15.08
C PRO A 164 -16.21 7.70 15.56
N ILE A 165 -15.39 6.64 15.47
CA ILE A 165 -13.97 6.71 15.84
C ILE A 165 -13.14 7.47 14.79
N LEU A 166 -13.52 7.42 13.51
CA LEU A 166 -12.79 8.03 12.40
C LEU A 166 -13.25 9.46 12.09
N GLU A 167 -14.53 9.75 12.31
CA GLU A 167 -15.15 11.05 11.96
C GLU A 167 -14.34 12.26 12.45
N PRO A 168 -13.87 12.33 13.72
CA PRO A 168 -13.14 13.51 14.20
C PRO A 168 -11.82 13.76 13.45
N PHE A 169 -11.20 12.69 12.93
CA PHE A 169 -9.93 12.76 12.20
C PHE A 169 -10.10 13.23 10.75
N THR A 170 -11.34 13.27 10.24
CA THR A 170 -11.64 13.86 8.91
C THR A 170 -11.39 15.37 8.88
N ALA A 171 -11.28 16.03 10.04
CA ALA A 171 -10.94 17.45 10.12
C ALA A 171 -9.43 17.73 9.99
N LEU A 172 -8.59 16.72 10.19
CA LEU A 172 -7.14 16.88 10.31
C LEU A 172 -6.41 16.52 8.99
N PRO A 173 -5.25 17.14 8.71
CA PRO A 173 -4.36 16.70 7.63
C PRO A 173 -3.79 15.30 7.88
N GLY A 174 -3.55 14.51 6.83
CA GLY A 174 -3.07 13.12 6.97
C GLY A 174 -1.73 13.01 7.73
N LYS A 175 -0.77 13.87 7.39
CA LYS A 175 0.53 13.99 8.09
C LYS A 175 0.46 14.65 9.47
N GLU A 176 -0.74 14.91 9.98
CA GLU A 176 -1.03 15.46 11.31
C GLU A 176 -2.00 14.52 12.06
N ASN A 177 -1.88 13.21 11.82
CA ASN A 177 -2.72 12.15 12.36
C ASN A 177 -4.18 12.16 11.86
N GLY A 178 -4.47 12.87 10.78
CA GLY A 178 -5.77 12.81 10.10
C GLY A 178 -5.96 11.51 9.31
N ILE A 179 -7.09 11.44 8.60
CA ILE A 179 -7.38 10.33 7.69
C ILE A 179 -6.29 10.23 6.63
N ASP A 180 -5.72 9.04 6.51
CA ASP A 180 -4.65 8.74 5.58
C ASP A 180 -4.61 7.24 5.31
N ILE A 181 -5.01 6.82 4.11
CA ILE A 181 -5.11 5.43 3.69
C ILE A 181 -3.90 5.07 2.86
N GLU A 182 -3.20 4.00 3.24
CA GLU A 182 -2.08 3.45 2.46
C GLU A 182 -2.17 1.93 2.28
N GLY A 183 -3.02 1.25 3.05
CA GLY A 183 -3.21 -0.19 2.94
C GLY A 183 -4.49 -0.55 2.20
N ILE A 184 -4.41 -1.47 1.23
CA ILE A 184 -5.58 -2.18 0.72
C ILE A 184 -5.26 -3.65 0.50
N ALA A 185 -6.13 -4.52 1.00
CA ALA A 185 -6.08 -5.95 0.69
C ALA A 185 -7.47 -6.46 0.29
N VAL A 186 -7.49 -7.50 -0.54
CA VAL A 186 -8.71 -8.21 -0.94
C VAL A 186 -8.61 -9.67 -0.58
N SER A 187 -9.66 -10.22 0.00
CA SER A 187 -9.78 -11.66 0.27
C SER A 187 -11.25 -12.04 0.21
N GLU A 188 -11.58 -12.98 -0.67
CA GLU A 188 -12.95 -13.42 -0.96
C GLU A 188 -13.85 -12.23 -1.34
N ASN A 189 -14.92 -11.97 -0.59
CA ASN A 189 -15.82 -10.83 -0.80
C ASN A 189 -15.51 -9.64 0.12
N HIS A 190 -14.31 -9.57 0.69
CA HIS A 190 -13.91 -8.50 1.60
C HIS A 190 -12.78 -7.65 1.02
N LEU A 191 -12.95 -6.34 1.14
CA LEU A 191 -11.85 -5.37 1.05
C LEU A 191 -11.47 -4.92 2.47
N TYR A 192 -10.19 -4.83 2.72
CA TYR A 192 -9.63 -4.32 3.97
C TYR A 192 -8.88 -3.03 3.63
N ILE A 193 -9.28 -1.93 4.26
CA ILE A 193 -8.68 -0.61 4.06
C ILE A 193 -7.90 -0.26 5.31
N GLY A 194 -6.58 -0.18 5.17
CA GLY A 194 -5.62 0.13 6.23
C GLY A 194 -5.24 1.59 6.25
N PHE A 195 -5.18 2.15 7.45
CA PHE A 195 -4.93 3.56 7.67
C PHE A 195 -3.49 3.75 8.18
N ARG A 196 -2.72 4.63 7.54
CA ARG A 196 -1.53 5.23 8.13
C ARG A 196 -1.91 6.08 9.34
N GLY A 197 -2.95 6.90 9.16
CA GLY A 197 -3.52 7.77 10.18
C GLY A 197 -5.04 7.63 10.19
N PRO A 198 -5.68 7.64 11.38
CA PRO A 198 -5.09 7.98 12.67
C PRO A 198 -4.46 6.80 13.42
N VAL A 199 -3.48 7.10 14.27
CA VAL A 199 -3.09 6.25 15.41
C VAL A 199 -3.77 6.79 16.66
N LEU A 200 -4.52 5.92 17.33
CA LEU A 200 -5.38 6.22 18.47
C LEU A 200 -4.65 5.96 19.79
N ARG A 201 -5.29 6.34 20.90
CA ARG A 201 -4.82 5.97 22.25
C ARG A 201 -4.62 4.46 22.36
N GLY A 202 -3.51 4.08 23.01
CA GLY A 202 -3.14 2.67 23.18
C GLY A 202 -2.60 2.06 21.90
N ASP A 203 -2.05 2.89 21.01
CA ASP A 203 -1.35 2.49 19.79
C ASP A 203 -2.23 1.73 18.80
N LEU A 204 -3.54 1.99 18.86
CA LEU A 204 -4.55 1.32 18.06
C LEU A 204 -4.71 2.01 16.70
N VAL A 205 -4.67 1.21 15.65
CA VAL A 205 -4.77 1.63 14.26
C VAL A 205 -6.04 1.04 13.65
N PRO A 206 -6.86 1.86 12.98
CA PRO A 206 -8.07 1.39 12.35
C PRO A 206 -7.80 0.62 11.05
N ILE A 207 -8.63 -0.38 10.80
CA ILE A 207 -8.79 -1.05 9.51
C ILE A 207 -10.30 -1.14 9.23
N LEU A 208 -10.75 -0.65 8.09
CA LEU A 208 -12.13 -0.86 7.65
C LEU A 208 -12.23 -2.18 6.88
N LYS A 209 -13.02 -3.12 7.41
CA LYS A 209 -13.45 -4.32 6.68
C LYS A 209 -14.75 -4.02 5.96
N LEU A 210 -14.70 -4.00 4.63
CA LEU A 210 -15.84 -3.74 3.75
C LEU A 210 -16.26 -5.04 3.08
N THR A 211 -17.53 -5.45 3.24
CA THR A 211 -18.07 -6.60 2.49
C THR A 211 -18.64 -6.11 1.17
N LEU A 212 -18.22 -6.70 0.05
CA LEU A 212 -18.76 -6.42 -1.27
C LEU A 212 -20.08 -7.18 -1.46
N LYS A 213 -21.08 -6.51 -2.04
CA LYS A 213 -22.32 -7.15 -2.50
C LYS A 213 -22.01 -8.09 -3.67
N GLU A 214 -22.67 -9.25 -3.72
CA GLU A 214 -22.46 -10.21 -4.80
C GLU A 214 -22.71 -9.55 -6.17
N LYS A 215 -21.78 -9.75 -7.12
CA LYS A 215 -21.84 -9.23 -8.50
C LYS A 215 -21.95 -7.70 -8.62
N LYS A 216 -21.79 -6.94 -7.53
CA LYS A 216 -21.91 -5.48 -7.52
C LYS A 216 -20.74 -4.85 -6.77
N PHE A 217 -20.19 -3.78 -7.33
CA PHE A 217 -19.26 -2.92 -6.61
C PHE A 217 -20.02 -1.98 -5.70
N ALA A 218 -20.53 -2.53 -4.60
CA ALA A 218 -21.29 -1.83 -3.59
C ALA A 218 -20.97 -2.44 -2.23
N ILE A 219 -20.81 -1.57 -1.23
CA ILE A 219 -20.48 -2.00 0.13
C ILE A 219 -21.75 -2.40 0.88
N GLN A 220 -21.61 -3.43 1.70
CA GLN A 220 -22.55 -3.79 2.76
C GLN A 220 -21.77 -3.97 4.07
N ASN A 221 -22.39 -3.63 5.19
CA ASN A 221 -21.90 -3.96 6.53
C ASN A 221 -20.43 -3.53 6.78
N PRO A 222 -20.07 -2.24 6.61
CA PRO A 222 -18.73 -1.77 6.95
C PRO A 222 -18.45 -2.02 8.43
N LYS A 223 -17.31 -2.63 8.75
CA LYS A 223 -16.90 -2.94 10.12
C LYS A 223 -15.54 -2.36 10.41
N LEU A 224 -15.46 -1.57 11.47
CA LEU A 224 -14.19 -1.13 12.02
C LEU A 224 -13.49 -2.28 12.75
N LYS A 225 -12.21 -2.45 12.47
CA LYS A 225 -11.25 -3.26 13.23
C LYS A 225 -10.19 -2.33 13.80
N LEU A 226 -9.61 -2.73 14.92
CA LEU A 226 -8.51 -2.02 15.57
C LEU A 226 -7.38 -3.03 15.79
N VAL A 227 -6.17 -2.64 15.47
CA VAL A 227 -4.96 -3.43 15.72
C VAL A 227 -3.95 -2.56 16.45
N ASN A 228 -3.23 -3.10 17.42
CA ASN A 228 -2.14 -2.39 18.07
C ASN A 228 -0.85 -2.59 17.28
N LEU A 229 -0.29 -1.49 16.77
CA LEU A 229 0.95 -1.46 15.99
C LEU A 229 2.04 -0.61 16.68
N GLU A 230 1.99 -0.50 18.01
CA GLU A 230 3.04 0.14 18.84
C GLU A 230 3.40 1.58 18.40
N GLY A 231 2.37 2.35 18.03
CA GLY A 231 2.49 3.75 17.67
C GLY A 231 2.73 4.00 16.18
N LEU A 232 2.83 2.92 15.39
CA LEU A 232 2.99 2.96 13.93
C LEU A 232 1.63 2.92 13.23
N GLY A 233 1.56 3.44 12.01
CA GLY A 233 0.41 3.32 11.11
C GLY A 233 0.60 2.22 10.08
N ILE A 234 -0.46 1.87 9.34
CA ILE A 234 -0.38 0.92 8.23
C ILE A 234 0.20 1.63 6.99
N ARG A 235 1.18 0.99 6.37
CA ARG A 235 1.92 1.46 5.19
C ARG A 235 1.66 0.64 3.94
N ASP A 236 1.26 -0.63 4.10
CA ASP A 236 0.76 -1.49 3.02
C ASP A 236 0.05 -2.71 3.63
N MET A 237 -0.76 -3.41 2.83
CA MET A 237 -1.44 -4.64 3.21
C MET A 237 -1.50 -5.63 2.06
N VAL A 238 -1.32 -6.92 2.35
CA VAL A 238 -1.54 -7.98 1.36
C VAL A 238 -2.24 -9.16 2.00
N ALA A 239 -3.19 -9.76 1.28
CA ALA A 239 -3.77 -11.04 1.65
C ALA A 239 -2.91 -12.17 1.07
N PHE A 240 -2.51 -13.12 1.90
CA PHE A 240 -1.76 -14.29 1.48
C PHE A 240 -2.21 -15.49 2.32
N GLU A 241 -2.64 -16.55 1.62
CA GLU A 241 -3.27 -17.72 2.22
C GLU A 241 -4.48 -17.34 3.09
N ASP A 242 -4.49 -17.73 4.37
CA ASP A 242 -5.56 -17.49 5.34
C ASP A 242 -5.34 -16.22 6.19
N LYS A 243 -4.32 -15.41 5.84
CA LYS A 243 -3.87 -14.26 6.63
C LYS A 243 -3.80 -12.98 5.80
N LEU A 244 -3.77 -11.87 6.52
CA LEU A 244 -3.39 -10.56 6.01
C LEU A 244 -2.04 -10.18 6.61
N TYR A 245 -1.10 -9.77 5.78
CA TYR A 245 0.16 -9.20 6.22
C TYR A 245 0.05 -7.68 6.20
N LEU A 246 0.43 -7.05 7.31
CA LEU A 246 0.39 -5.60 7.49
C LEU A 246 1.83 -5.09 7.55
N LEU A 247 2.20 -4.19 6.65
CA LEU A 247 3.41 -3.40 6.80
C LEU A 247 3.06 -2.19 7.68
N SER A 248 3.71 -2.04 8.82
CA SER A 248 3.55 -0.88 9.69
C SER A 248 4.77 0.04 9.61
N GLY A 249 4.57 1.34 9.84
CA GLY A 249 5.63 2.33 9.81
C GLY A 249 5.20 3.67 10.41
N PRO A 250 6.12 4.62 10.60
CA PRO A 250 5.85 5.89 11.29
C PRO A 250 4.78 6.70 10.55
N ILE A 251 4.00 7.57 11.20
CA ILE A 251 3.07 8.47 10.48
C ILE A 251 3.82 9.62 9.79
N ASN A 252 4.81 10.16 10.52
CA ASN A 252 5.62 11.30 10.10
C ASN A 252 6.94 10.86 9.49
N ASN A 253 7.71 11.83 8.96
CA ASN A 253 9.04 11.61 8.40
C ASN A 253 10.10 11.40 9.51
N ILE A 254 9.88 10.42 10.39
CA ILE A 254 10.87 9.95 11.37
C ILE A 254 11.50 8.68 10.78
N PRO A 255 12.84 8.55 10.75
CA PRO A 255 13.47 7.38 10.17
C PRO A 255 13.16 6.05 10.89
N ASN A 256 13.04 4.99 10.08
CA ASN A 256 13.57 3.64 10.30
C ASN A 256 12.94 2.71 11.35
N ILE A 257 11.60 2.64 11.45
CA ILE A 257 10.94 1.50 12.10
C ILE A 257 9.83 1.01 11.18
N TYR A 258 10.01 -0.19 10.63
CA TYR A 258 8.99 -0.89 9.84
C TYR A 258 8.89 -2.33 10.31
N HIS A 259 7.67 -2.81 10.47
CA HIS A 259 7.39 -4.18 10.89
C HIS A 259 6.38 -4.83 9.95
N VAL A 260 6.48 -6.15 9.81
CA VAL A 260 5.49 -6.94 9.07
C VAL A 260 4.75 -7.81 10.07
N HIS A 261 3.44 -7.65 10.15
CA HIS A 261 2.60 -8.39 11.10
C HIS A 261 1.68 -9.35 10.36
N ALA A 262 1.62 -10.60 10.82
CA ALA A 262 0.60 -11.54 10.38
C ALA A 262 -0.71 -11.32 11.17
N TRP A 263 -1.78 -10.98 10.47
CA TRP A 263 -3.07 -10.61 11.04
C TRP A 263 -4.19 -11.54 10.56
N ASN A 264 -5.08 -11.93 11.48
CA ASN A 264 -6.17 -12.88 11.23
C ASN A 264 -7.54 -12.22 10.94
N GLY A 265 -7.56 -10.91 10.66
CA GLY A 265 -8.79 -10.17 10.36
C GLY A 265 -9.67 -9.80 11.57
N LYS A 266 -9.21 -10.05 12.81
CA LYS A 266 -9.93 -9.73 14.06
C LYS A 266 -9.31 -8.53 14.77
N THR A 267 -10.09 -7.85 15.61
CA THR A 267 -9.55 -6.78 16.45
C THR A 267 -8.52 -7.34 17.42
N HIS A 268 -7.36 -6.68 17.55
CA HIS A 268 -6.31 -6.99 18.51
C HIS A 268 -5.92 -5.72 19.26
N LEU A 269 -6.25 -5.66 20.55
CA LEU A 269 -6.00 -4.47 21.38
C LEU A 269 -4.62 -4.52 22.07
N THR A 270 -3.99 -5.69 22.07
CA THR A 270 -2.59 -5.88 22.48
C THR A 270 -1.69 -5.87 21.24
N PRO A 271 -0.40 -5.51 21.39
CA PRO A 271 0.56 -5.48 20.29
C PRO A 271 0.51 -6.76 19.44
N LEU A 272 0.47 -6.59 18.11
CA LEU A 272 0.63 -7.70 17.19
C LEU A 272 2.10 -8.13 17.13
N PRO A 273 2.40 -9.44 17.09
CA PRO A 273 3.76 -9.91 16.87
C PRO A 273 4.23 -9.50 15.47
N TYR A 274 5.55 -9.29 15.32
CA TYR A 274 6.25 -9.07 14.06
C TYR A 274 7.51 -9.93 13.99
#